data_AF-A0A4Q8UA05-F1
#
_entry.id   AF-A0A4Q8UA05-F1
#
_cell.length_a   1.000
_cell.length_b   1.000
_cell.length_c   1.000
_cell.angle_alpha   90.00
_cell.angle_beta   90.00
_cell.angle_gamma   90.00
#
_symmetry.space_group_name_H-M   'P 1'
#
loop_
_entity.id
_entity.type
_entity.pdbx_description
1 polymer ?
#
loop_
_entity_poly.entity_id
_entity_poly.type
_entity_poly.pdbx_seq_one_letter_code
_entity_poly.pdbx_strand_id
1 'polypeptide(L)'
;MKFSLVCFVLIILPNVLAAQTLKVATFNASMEANNYASLGMQPSIEVLPKVLSTGDNPQVKNIAEIIQRVNPDIILLNEFDYIEDKSKGVNAFVKNYLQVSQSGQAPVDYPYTFIAPVNTGFATPFDLDNNGKFEQYGSDAMGFGFYYGQYAMVLLSKYPIDTENVRTFQHFKWRDMPSHLKTSYPDGRPWYDEDEWNALRLSSKSHWDVPIEVNGHTVHILAMHPTPPSFDGEEDRNGKKNADEIRFMADYLTPEKGAYIYDDNEELASLEPQTRFVLVGDFNAADIGDKYREGVIEQLTESPLVNNSVIPMSKGGAEAFEEVYSDRYTAYWGARADYVLPSTYGFEVKASGVFWPHKDSDLYRLVEDRNASSDHRLVWVSLMLADN
;
A
#
# COMPACT_ATOMS: atom_id res chain seq x y z
N MET A 1 -15.32 -58.45 47.51
CA MET A 1 -14.76 -57.33 46.72
C MET A 1 -15.49 -57.28 45.38
N LYS A 2 -16.35 -56.28 45.17
CA LYS A 2 -17.02 -56.03 43.88
C LYS A 2 -16.21 -54.95 43.15
N PHE A 3 -15.59 -55.30 42.03
CA PHE A 3 -14.95 -54.33 41.14
C PHE A 3 -16.01 -53.73 40.22
N SER A 4 -16.29 -52.44 40.39
CA SER A 4 -17.05 -51.66 39.40
C SER A 4 -16.09 -51.24 38.28
N LEU A 5 -16.37 -51.69 37.07
CA LEU A 5 -15.68 -51.27 35.86
C LEU A 5 -16.27 -49.91 35.43
N VAL A 6 -15.51 -48.84 35.58
CA VAL A 6 -15.87 -47.51 35.08
C VAL A 6 -15.39 -47.41 33.62
N CYS A 7 -16.34 -47.49 32.68
CA CYS A 7 -16.07 -47.18 31.28
C CYS A 7 -15.96 -45.66 31.11
N PHE A 8 -14.76 -45.16 30.82
CA PHE A 8 -14.57 -43.81 30.29
C PHE A 8 -14.98 -43.79 28.82
N VAL A 9 -16.10 -43.14 28.51
CA VAL A 9 -16.48 -42.79 27.14
C VAL A 9 -15.70 -41.52 26.78
N LEU A 10 -14.68 -41.65 25.94
CA LEU A 10 -13.98 -40.52 25.35
C LEU A 10 -14.93 -39.89 24.32
N ILE A 11 -15.54 -38.75 24.67
CA ILE A 11 -16.29 -37.93 23.72
C ILE A 11 -15.25 -37.15 22.91
N ILE A 12 -14.90 -37.65 21.73
CA ILE A 12 -14.15 -36.88 20.73
C ILE A 12 -15.14 -35.84 20.19
N LEU A 13 -15.09 -34.62 20.72
CA LEU A 13 -15.75 -33.48 20.09
C LEU A 13 -15.00 -33.20 18.78
N PRO A 14 -15.68 -33.19 17.63
CA PRO A 14 -15.06 -32.71 16.40
C PRO A 14 -14.67 -31.25 16.63
N ASN A 15 -13.38 -30.94 16.54
CA ASN A 15 -12.91 -29.57 16.34
C ASN A 15 -13.50 -29.12 15.01
N VAL A 16 -14.65 -28.46 15.06
CA VAL A 16 -15.12 -27.65 13.95
C VAL A 16 -14.13 -26.48 13.90
N LEU A 17 -13.08 -26.62 13.10
CA LEU A 17 -12.28 -25.49 12.65
C LEU A 17 -13.26 -24.53 11.98
N ALA A 18 -13.69 -23.50 12.71
CA ALA A 18 -14.38 -22.38 12.09
C ALA A 18 -13.42 -21.85 11.03
N ALA A 19 -13.86 -21.82 9.77
CA ALA A 19 -13.06 -21.27 8.68
C ALA A 19 -12.68 -19.83 9.04
N GLN A 20 -11.40 -19.61 9.36
CA GLN A 20 -10.93 -18.30 9.78
C GLN A 20 -10.74 -17.43 8.55
N THR A 21 -11.40 -16.28 8.53
CA THR A 21 -11.20 -15.29 7.47
C THR A 21 -9.96 -14.45 7.75
N LEU A 22 -9.19 -14.14 6.72
CA LEU A 22 -8.09 -13.19 6.71
C LEU A 22 -8.59 -11.86 6.13
N LYS A 23 -8.58 -10.78 6.91
CA LYS A 23 -8.90 -9.44 6.41
C LYS A 23 -7.64 -8.67 6.06
N VAL A 24 -7.46 -8.37 4.77
CA VAL A 24 -6.34 -7.57 4.27
C VAL A 24 -6.84 -6.18 3.89
N ALA A 25 -6.06 -5.15 4.20
CA ALA A 25 -6.41 -3.76 3.92
C ALA A 25 -5.22 -2.95 3.39
N THR A 26 -5.55 -1.81 2.77
CA THR A 26 -4.60 -0.72 2.53
C THR A 26 -5.22 0.60 2.98
N PHE A 27 -4.39 1.54 3.42
CA PHE A 27 -4.81 2.90 3.75
C PHE A 27 -3.66 3.89 3.52
N ASN A 28 -3.76 4.76 2.51
CA ASN A 28 -2.92 5.95 2.49
C ASN A 28 -3.32 6.85 3.67
N ALA A 29 -2.40 6.95 4.63
CA ALA A 29 -2.66 7.53 5.94
C ALA A 29 -2.28 9.01 6.03
N SER A 30 -1.70 9.59 4.97
CA SER A 30 -1.25 11.00 4.95
C SER A 30 -0.44 11.39 6.21
N MET A 31 0.35 10.45 6.74
CA MET A 31 1.22 10.61 7.91
C MET A 31 2.62 11.02 7.47
N GLU A 32 2.68 12.09 6.69
CA GLU A 32 3.89 12.71 6.15
C GLU A 32 4.05 14.13 6.71
N ALA A 33 5.27 14.66 6.75
CA ALA A 33 5.59 15.88 7.49
C ALA A 33 4.79 17.12 7.04
N ASN A 34 4.46 17.26 5.75
CA ASN A 34 3.72 18.42 5.25
C ASN A 34 2.28 18.48 5.80
N ASN A 35 1.68 17.34 6.17
CA ASN A 35 0.37 17.30 6.82
C ASN A 35 0.36 17.87 8.25
N TYR A 36 1.55 18.12 8.84
CA TYR A 36 1.70 18.62 10.20
C TYR A 36 2.32 20.02 10.27
N ALA A 37 2.15 20.83 9.21
CA ALA A 37 2.66 22.21 9.16
C ALA A 37 2.20 23.09 10.35
N SER A 38 1.06 22.76 10.98
CA SER A 38 0.55 23.44 12.18
C SER A 38 1.48 23.34 13.40
N LEU A 39 2.43 22.41 13.40
CA LEU A 39 3.48 22.30 14.42
C LEU A 39 4.57 23.38 14.29
N GLY A 40 4.60 24.14 13.19
CA GLY A 40 5.62 25.16 12.92
C GLY A 40 7.02 24.59 12.65
N MET A 41 7.11 23.28 12.43
CA MET A 41 8.34 22.59 12.04
C MET A 41 8.51 22.62 10.53
N GLN A 42 9.73 22.76 10.04
CA GLN A 42 10.01 22.56 8.62
C GLN A 42 9.80 21.08 8.26
N PRO A 43 9.20 20.78 7.09
CA PRO A 43 9.03 19.39 6.65
C PRO A 43 10.36 18.64 6.67
N SER A 44 10.41 17.55 7.41
CA SER A 44 11.60 16.74 7.61
C SER A 44 11.24 15.40 8.25
N ILE A 45 12.20 14.48 8.25
CA ILE A 45 12.07 13.16 8.86
C ILE A 45 11.82 13.17 10.38
N GLU A 46 11.99 14.33 11.04
CA GLU A 46 11.79 14.50 12.49
C GLU A 46 10.33 14.76 12.88
N VAL A 47 9.49 15.18 11.94
CA VAL A 47 8.12 15.61 12.21
C VAL A 47 7.24 14.44 12.64
N LEU A 48 7.19 13.36 11.86
CA LEU A 48 6.35 12.20 12.21
C LEU A 48 6.76 11.54 13.54
N PRO A 49 8.06 11.31 13.86
CA PRO A 49 8.47 10.88 15.20
C PRO A 49 7.93 11.75 16.34
N LYS A 50 7.92 13.08 16.15
CA LYS A 50 7.36 14.02 17.12
C LYS A 50 5.86 13.83 17.28
N VAL A 51 5.13 13.72 16.16
CA VAL A 51 3.68 13.48 16.14
C VAL A 51 3.30 12.18 16.84
N LEU A 52 4.08 11.11 16.63
CA LEU A 52 3.80 9.79 17.20
C LEU A 52 4.16 9.64 18.67
N SER A 53 4.97 10.56 19.22
CA SER A 53 5.60 10.40 20.54
C SER A 53 4.65 10.42 21.74
N THR A 54 3.50 11.10 21.65
CA THR A 54 2.61 11.32 22.82
C THR A 54 1.30 10.54 22.77
N GLY A 55 0.87 10.06 21.61
CA GLY A 55 -0.46 9.45 21.47
C GLY A 55 -1.60 10.47 21.39
N ASP A 56 -1.32 11.77 21.22
CA ASP A 56 -2.32 12.84 21.33
C ASP A 56 -2.75 13.51 20.03
N ASN A 57 -2.06 13.25 18.92
CA ASN A 57 -2.38 13.90 17.66
C ASN A 57 -3.81 13.51 17.18
N PRO A 58 -4.72 14.46 16.95
CA PRO A 58 -6.11 14.16 16.59
C PRO A 58 -6.26 13.37 15.28
N GLN A 59 -5.47 13.71 14.25
CA GLN A 59 -5.49 13.03 12.95
C GLN A 59 -5.07 11.58 13.09
N VAL A 60 -3.98 11.32 13.82
CA VAL A 60 -3.49 9.96 14.08
C VAL A 60 -4.46 9.16 14.96
N LYS A 61 -5.13 9.79 15.95
CA LYS A 61 -6.21 9.15 16.73
C LYS A 61 -7.37 8.72 15.84
N ASN A 62 -7.79 9.56 14.90
CA ASN A 62 -8.86 9.22 13.96
C ASN A 62 -8.45 8.07 13.03
N ILE A 63 -7.22 8.07 12.51
CA ILE A 63 -6.68 6.94 11.73
C ILE A 63 -6.70 5.65 12.55
N ALA A 64 -6.22 5.70 13.80
CA ALA A 64 -6.25 4.56 14.70
C ALA A 64 -7.68 4.09 14.99
N GLU A 65 -8.64 5.00 15.17
CA GLU A 65 -10.06 4.67 15.31
C GLU A 65 -10.60 3.94 14.07
N ILE A 66 -10.30 4.42 12.87
CA ILE A 66 -10.68 3.77 11.60
C ILE A 66 -10.12 2.34 11.55
N ILE A 67 -8.82 2.18 11.85
CA ILE A 67 -8.16 0.86 11.86
C ILE A 67 -8.78 -0.05 12.93
N GLN A 68 -9.12 0.45 14.11
CA GLN A 68 -9.78 -0.34 15.17
C GLN A 68 -11.19 -0.78 14.80
N ARG A 69 -11.93 0.05 14.06
CA ARG A 69 -13.28 -0.28 13.56
C ARG A 69 -13.25 -1.33 12.47
N VAL A 70 -12.34 -1.18 11.51
CA VAL A 70 -12.20 -2.15 10.40
C VAL A 70 -11.52 -3.44 10.89
N ASN A 71 -10.58 -3.30 11.82
CA ASN A 71 -9.80 -4.37 12.44
C ASN A 71 -9.20 -5.35 11.42
N PRO A 72 -8.42 -4.88 10.42
CA PRO A 72 -7.75 -5.78 9.49
C PRO A 72 -6.73 -6.65 10.22
N ASP A 73 -6.41 -7.80 9.64
CA ASP A 73 -5.37 -8.70 10.16
C ASP A 73 -4.00 -8.35 9.58
N ILE A 74 -4.00 -7.83 8.35
CA ILE A 74 -2.83 -7.30 7.66
C ILE A 74 -3.24 -5.97 7.02
N ILE A 75 -2.46 -4.92 7.23
CA ILE A 75 -2.70 -3.61 6.60
C ILE A 75 -1.40 -2.98 6.13
N LEU A 76 -1.40 -2.53 4.87
CA LEU A 76 -0.39 -1.61 4.36
C LEU A 76 -0.86 -0.18 4.62
N LEU A 77 0.02 0.65 5.19
CA LEU A 77 -0.18 2.09 5.24
C LEU A 77 0.76 2.76 4.23
N ASN A 78 0.19 3.53 3.32
CA ASN A 78 0.94 4.43 2.44
C ASN A 78 1.05 5.81 3.10
N GLU A 79 2.02 6.60 2.65
CA GLU A 79 2.35 7.91 3.23
C GLU A 79 2.59 7.88 4.74
N PHE A 80 3.35 6.89 5.18
CA PHE A 80 3.93 6.86 6.51
C PHE A 80 5.43 7.09 6.35
N ASP A 81 5.94 8.25 6.73
CA ASP A 81 7.36 8.58 6.53
C ASP A 81 8.30 7.50 7.08
N TYR A 82 9.38 7.23 6.34
CA TYR A 82 10.34 6.20 6.69
C TYR A 82 11.15 6.60 7.93
N ILE A 83 10.92 5.90 9.04
CA ILE A 83 11.66 6.10 10.29
C ILE A 83 12.36 4.78 10.62
N GLU A 84 13.67 4.71 10.33
CA GLU A 84 14.49 3.52 10.56
C GLU A 84 14.41 3.01 12.02
N ASP A 85 14.46 3.95 12.98
CA ASP A 85 14.22 3.67 14.38
C ASP A 85 12.73 3.40 14.62
N LYS A 86 12.32 2.13 14.42
CA LYS A 86 10.94 1.67 14.61
C LYS A 86 10.34 2.11 15.96
N SER A 87 11.16 2.27 17.01
CA SER A 87 10.68 2.70 18.34
C SER A 87 10.09 4.11 18.37
N LYS A 88 10.51 4.96 17.43
CA LYS A 88 10.00 6.32 17.24
C LYS A 88 8.99 6.43 16.09
N GLY A 89 9.01 5.46 15.17
CA GLY A 89 8.08 5.36 14.06
C GLY A 89 6.95 4.35 14.33
N VAL A 90 6.92 3.28 13.54
CA VAL A 90 5.81 2.31 13.54
C VAL A 90 5.47 1.74 14.92
N ASN A 91 6.46 1.41 15.77
CA ASN A 91 6.17 0.85 17.09
C ASN A 91 5.59 1.92 18.03
N ALA A 92 5.94 3.20 17.85
CA ALA A 92 5.29 4.29 18.57
C ALA A 92 3.83 4.45 18.12
N PHE A 93 3.55 4.35 16.82
CA PHE A 93 2.18 4.35 16.30
C PHE A 93 1.35 3.19 16.88
N VAL A 94 1.86 1.96 16.81
CA VAL A 94 1.19 0.78 17.38
C VAL A 94 0.93 0.97 18.88
N LYS A 95 1.97 1.32 19.65
CA LYS A 95 1.88 1.43 21.12
C LYS A 95 0.99 2.58 21.59
N ASN A 96 1.17 3.77 21.01
CA ASN A 96 0.56 4.99 21.53
C ASN A 96 -0.83 5.25 20.96
N TYR A 97 -1.19 4.62 19.83
CA TYR A 97 -2.47 4.85 19.16
C TYR A 97 -3.28 3.57 18.93
N LEU A 98 -2.72 2.52 18.33
CA LEU A 98 -3.49 1.32 17.98
C LEU A 98 -3.81 0.44 19.20
N GLN A 99 -2.87 0.30 20.13
CA GLN A 99 -3.05 -0.40 21.41
C GLN A 99 -3.83 0.43 22.45
N VAL A 100 -4.28 1.63 22.09
CA VAL A 100 -5.07 2.52 22.96
C VAL A 100 -6.47 2.66 22.37
N SER A 101 -7.52 2.41 23.18
CA SER A 101 -8.90 2.52 22.71
C SER A 101 -9.19 3.93 22.20
N GLN A 102 -9.59 4.06 20.95
CA GLN A 102 -10.08 5.30 20.37
C GLN A 102 -11.61 5.25 20.36
N SER A 103 -12.27 6.25 20.95
CA SER A 103 -13.73 6.37 20.97
C SER A 103 -14.48 5.09 21.38
N GLY A 104 -13.94 4.37 22.37
CA GLY A 104 -14.51 3.13 22.91
C GLY A 104 -14.35 1.89 22.03
N GLN A 105 -13.60 1.97 20.91
CA GLN A 105 -13.27 0.81 20.09
C GLN A 105 -12.22 -0.08 20.79
N ALA A 106 -12.26 -1.37 20.51
CA ALA A 106 -11.26 -2.29 21.06
C ALA A 106 -9.87 -1.93 20.51
N PRO A 107 -8.84 -1.83 21.37
CA PRO A 107 -7.46 -1.76 20.92
C PRO A 107 -7.13 -2.88 19.93
N VAL A 108 -6.30 -2.58 18.94
CA VAL A 108 -5.77 -3.56 18.00
C VAL A 108 -4.26 -3.59 18.16
N ASP A 109 -3.71 -4.81 18.19
CA ASP A 109 -2.28 -5.04 18.26
C ASP A 109 -1.77 -5.63 16.94
N TYR A 110 -0.62 -5.15 16.50
CA TYR A 110 0.12 -5.65 15.34
C TYR A 110 1.55 -5.95 15.79
N PRO A 111 1.81 -7.15 16.34
CA PRO A 111 3.12 -7.51 16.86
C PRO A 111 4.20 -7.62 15.78
N TYR A 112 3.82 -7.74 14.51
CA TYR A 112 4.74 -7.86 13.38
C TYR A 112 4.63 -6.64 12.48
N THR A 113 5.75 -5.97 12.25
CA THR A 113 5.84 -4.76 11.44
C THR A 113 6.97 -4.86 10.43
N PHE A 114 6.75 -4.39 9.21
CA PHE A 114 7.78 -4.27 8.19
C PHE A 114 7.84 -2.85 7.64
N ILE A 115 9.07 -2.32 7.57
CA ILE A 115 9.42 -1.07 6.90
C ILE A 115 10.68 -1.35 6.10
N ALA A 116 10.84 -0.64 4.98
CA ALA A 116 12.06 -0.63 4.20
C ALA A 116 12.26 0.77 3.61
N PRO A 117 13.49 1.13 3.21
CA PRO A 117 13.73 2.43 2.59
C PRO A 117 13.02 2.57 1.23
N VAL A 118 12.86 3.81 0.78
CA VAL A 118 12.12 4.21 -0.42
C VAL A 118 12.91 5.23 -1.25
N ASN A 119 12.54 5.41 -2.52
CA ASN A 119 13.21 6.36 -3.42
C ASN A 119 12.78 7.83 -3.27
N THR A 120 11.67 8.10 -2.59
CA THR A 120 11.16 9.46 -2.38
C THR A 120 12.12 10.31 -1.57
N GLY A 121 12.45 11.48 -2.11
CA GLY A 121 13.41 12.41 -1.51
C GLY A 121 14.84 11.88 -1.44
N PHE A 122 15.15 10.75 -2.08
CA PHE A 122 16.53 10.29 -2.24
C PHE A 122 17.23 11.20 -3.25
N ALA A 123 18.23 11.94 -2.78
CA ALA A 123 18.95 12.94 -3.55
C ALA A 123 19.61 12.34 -4.80
N THR A 124 19.53 13.07 -5.91
CA THR A 124 20.30 12.79 -7.12
C THR A 124 21.11 14.02 -7.52
N PRO A 125 22.23 13.86 -8.25
CA PRO A 125 23.02 14.99 -8.72
C PRO A 125 22.47 15.62 -10.01
N PHE A 126 21.27 15.25 -10.47
CA PHE A 126 20.70 15.60 -11.78
C PHE A 126 19.62 16.69 -11.70
N ASP A 127 19.29 17.28 -12.85
CA ASP A 127 18.18 18.23 -13.06
C ASP A 127 17.05 17.46 -13.78
N LEU A 128 16.32 16.63 -13.03
CA LEU A 128 15.42 15.62 -13.62
C LEU A 128 14.13 16.24 -14.18
N ASP A 129 13.81 17.48 -13.81
CA ASP A 129 12.71 18.25 -14.39
C ASP A 129 13.14 19.32 -15.40
N ASN A 130 14.44 19.40 -15.71
CA ASN A 130 15.01 20.30 -16.70
C ASN A 130 14.69 21.79 -16.46
N ASN A 131 14.60 22.21 -15.19
CA ASN A 131 14.30 23.60 -14.83
C ASN A 131 15.56 24.50 -14.76
N GLY A 132 16.75 23.93 -14.96
CA GLY A 132 18.04 24.61 -14.92
C GLY A 132 18.67 24.67 -13.52
N LYS A 133 18.17 23.88 -12.56
CA LYS A 133 18.67 23.80 -11.18
C LYS A 133 18.87 22.34 -10.78
N PHE A 134 19.76 22.13 -9.82
CA PHE A 134 20.12 20.81 -9.29
C PHE A 134 19.80 20.78 -7.80
N GLU A 135 18.51 20.71 -7.47
CA GLU A 135 18.01 20.95 -6.11
C GLU A 135 18.25 19.76 -5.17
N GLN A 136 18.42 18.54 -5.70
CA GLN A 136 18.60 17.28 -4.95
C GLN A 136 17.40 16.87 -4.08
N TYR A 137 16.27 17.56 -4.21
CA TYR A 137 14.98 17.25 -3.58
C TYR A 137 13.86 17.58 -4.57
N GLY A 138 12.62 17.33 -4.17
CA GLY A 138 11.46 17.63 -5.02
C GLY A 138 11.54 16.80 -6.30
N SER A 139 11.42 17.45 -7.46
CA SER A 139 11.44 16.78 -8.75
C SER A 139 12.82 16.23 -9.16
N ASP A 140 13.90 16.65 -8.49
CA ASP A 140 15.28 16.18 -8.72
C ASP A 140 15.67 15.00 -7.83
N ALA A 141 14.79 14.57 -6.94
CA ALA A 141 14.97 13.33 -6.19
C ALA A 141 14.59 12.11 -7.05
N MET A 142 15.12 10.94 -6.68
CA MET A 142 14.88 9.66 -7.39
C MET A 142 13.39 9.31 -7.51
N GLY A 143 12.64 9.60 -6.45
CA GLY A 143 11.20 9.84 -6.48
C GLY A 143 10.91 11.17 -5.81
N PHE A 144 9.83 11.85 -6.21
CA PHE A 144 9.49 13.17 -5.68
C PHE A 144 9.40 13.16 -4.14
N GLY A 145 10.11 14.09 -3.49
CA GLY A 145 10.04 14.29 -2.04
C GLY A 145 10.99 15.37 -1.55
N PHE A 146 10.60 16.12 -0.53
CA PHE A 146 11.38 17.23 0.04
C PHE A 146 12.49 16.76 0.99
N TYR A 147 12.38 15.54 1.49
CA TYR A 147 13.37 14.90 2.34
C TYR A 147 13.31 13.39 2.14
N TYR A 148 14.42 12.72 2.40
CA TYR A 148 14.53 11.28 2.23
C TYR A 148 13.52 10.54 3.12
N GLY A 149 12.79 9.61 2.51
CA GLY A 149 11.81 8.78 3.22
C GLY A 149 10.41 9.38 3.31
N GLN A 150 10.18 10.57 2.73
CA GLN A 150 8.83 11.14 2.64
C GLN A 150 7.87 10.19 1.91
N TYR A 151 6.61 10.10 2.31
CA TYR A 151 5.59 9.27 1.63
C TYR A 151 5.88 7.76 1.59
N ALA A 152 6.72 7.25 2.50
CA ALA A 152 7.06 5.84 2.54
C ALA A 152 5.86 4.94 2.93
N MET A 153 6.15 3.66 3.13
CA MET A 153 5.13 2.65 3.42
C MET A 153 5.45 1.93 4.73
N VAL A 154 4.44 1.33 5.35
CA VAL A 154 4.60 0.40 6.46
C VAL A 154 3.57 -0.73 6.39
N LEU A 155 4.02 -1.96 6.62
CA LEU A 155 3.14 -3.11 6.75
C LEU A 155 2.96 -3.46 8.23
N LEU A 156 1.72 -3.63 8.65
CA LEU A 156 1.33 -4.09 9.97
C LEU A 156 0.63 -5.45 9.83
N SER A 157 1.01 -6.42 10.65
CA SER A 157 0.44 -7.77 10.60
C SER A 157 0.21 -8.33 12.01
N LYS A 158 -0.92 -9.00 12.18
CA LYS A 158 -1.21 -9.86 13.34
C LYS A 158 -0.50 -11.21 13.25
N TYR A 159 -0.06 -11.59 12.05
CA TYR A 159 0.61 -12.85 11.74
C TYR A 159 2.11 -12.64 11.49
N PRO A 160 2.96 -13.64 11.78
CA PRO A 160 4.40 -13.54 11.57
C PRO A 160 4.76 -13.18 10.13
N ILE A 161 5.74 -12.28 9.99
CA ILE A 161 6.38 -11.96 8.72
C ILE A 161 7.58 -12.89 8.56
N ASP A 162 7.68 -13.57 7.43
CA ASP A 162 8.89 -14.32 7.07
C ASP A 162 9.94 -13.35 6.55
N THR A 163 10.67 -12.72 7.48
CA THR A 163 11.64 -11.68 7.16
C THR A 163 12.83 -12.16 6.34
N GLU A 164 13.14 -13.46 6.34
CA GLU A 164 14.27 -14.02 5.60
C GLU A 164 13.98 -14.10 4.10
N ASN A 165 12.71 -14.21 3.72
CA ASN A 165 12.27 -14.33 2.33
C ASN A 165 11.59 -13.06 1.78
N VAL A 166 11.70 -11.94 2.48
CA VAL A 166 11.22 -10.64 1.97
C VAL A 166 12.07 -10.20 0.80
N ARG A 167 11.41 -9.75 -0.28
CA ARG A 167 12.07 -9.10 -1.42
C ARG A 167 11.61 -7.65 -1.53
N THR A 168 12.55 -6.77 -1.82
CA THR A 168 12.28 -5.37 -2.16
C THR A 168 12.88 -5.06 -3.53
N PHE A 169 12.26 -4.13 -4.25
CA PHE A 169 12.66 -3.75 -5.60
C PHE A 169 12.86 -2.22 -5.69
N GLN A 170 13.45 -1.63 -4.65
CA GLN A 170 13.72 -0.20 -4.58
C GLN A 170 14.72 0.22 -5.67
N HIS A 171 15.75 -0.59 -5.89
CA HIS A 171 16.93 -0.27 -6.70
C HIS A 171 16.80 -0.70 -8.17
N PHE A 172 15.75 -1.44 -8.52
CA PHE A 172 15.50 -1.87 -9.89
C PHE A 172 15.50 -0.68 -10.85
N LYS A 173 16.31 -0.76 -11.91
CA LYS A 173 16.53 0.35 -12.84
C LYS A 173 15.42 0.41 -13.88
N TRP A 174 14.90 1.61 -14.13
CA TRP A 174 13.80 1.77 -15.11
C TRP A 174 14.22 1.31 -16.51
N ARG A 175 15.45 1.63 -16.91
CA ARG A 175 15.98 1.23 -18.21
C ARG A 175 16.10 -0.29 -18.41
N ASP A 176 16.20 -1.07 -17.32
CA ASP A 176 16.39 -2.52 -17.37
C ASP A 176 15.07 -3.25 -17.62
N MET A 177 13.94 -2.54 -17.52
CA MET A 177 12.64 -3.03 -17.95
C MET A 177 12.55 -3.08 -19.48
N PRO A 178 12.21 -4.24 -20.08
CA PRO A 178 12.06 -4.39 -21.52
C PRO A 178 10.99 -3.45 -22.07
N SER A 179 11.34 -2.69 -23.10
CA SER A 179 10.45 -1.71 -23.74
C SER A 179 9.82 -0.71 -22.75
N HIS A 180 10.57 -0.29 -21.73
CA HIS A 180 10.14 0.78 -20.83
C HIS A 180 9.74 2.06 -21.59
N LEU A 181 8.79 2.78 -21.03
CA LEU A 181 8.27 4.01 -21.60
C LEU A 181 9.29 5.14 -21.45
N LYS A 182 9.72 5.69 -22.58
CA LYS A 182 10.67 6.80 -22.60
C LYS A 182 9.98 8.15 -22.54
N THR A 183 10.54 9.03 -21.74
CA THR A 183 10.16 10.44 -21.68
C THR A 183 10.89 11.23 -22.77
N SER A 184 10.19 12.13 -23.45
CA SER A 184 10.74 12.97 -24.52
C SER A 184 10.03 14.32 -24.55
N TYR A 185 10.74 15.34 -25.01
CA TYR A 185 10.15 16.64 -25.35
C TYR A 185 9.17 16.51 -26.52
N PRO A 186 8.28 17.50 -26.74
CA PRO A 186 7.36 17.51 -27.88
C PRO A 186 8.04 17.42 -29.26
N ASP A 187 9.30 17.89 -29.35
CA ASP A 187 10.12 17.82 -30.58
C ASP A 187 10.83 16.46 -30.76
N GLY A 188 10.62 15.51 -29.86
CA GLY A 188 11.18 14.16 -29.91
C GLY A 188 12.58 14.02 -29.32
N ARG A 189 13.19 15.10 -28.80
CA ARG A 189 14.46 14.98 -28.06
C ARG A 189 14.24 14.18 -26.76
N PRO A 190 15.19 13.32 -26.35
CA PRO A 190 15.12 12.66 -25.05
C PRO A 190 14.98 13.68 -23.92
N TRP A 191 14.14 13.37 -22.94
CA TRP A 191 14.00 14.22 -21.74
C TRP A 191 15.18 14.06 -20.81
N TYR A 192 15.60 12.81 -20.59
CA TYR A 192 16.77 12.48 -19.79
C TYR A 192 17.97 12.16 -20.69
N ASP A 193 19.15 12.54 -20.23
CA ASP A 193 20.41 12.13 -20.83
C ASP A 193 20.78 10.68 -20.48
N GLU A 194 21.94 10.23 -20.96
CA GLU A 194 22.40 8.85 -20.74
C GLU A 194 22.74 8.56 -19.28
N ASP A 195 23.38 9.50 -18.57
CA ASP A 195 23.78 9.32 -17.17
C ASP A 195 22.54 9.29 -16.26
N GLU A 196 21.56 10.15 -16.54
CA GLU A 196 20.26 10.17 -15.87
C GLU A 196 19.51 8.85 -16.08
N TRP A 197 19.37 8.38 -17.33
CA TRP A 197 18.72 7.08 -17.61
C TRP A 197 19.44 5.91 -16.93
N ASN A 198 20.77 5.95 -16.82
CA ASN A 198 21.55 4.93 -16.13
C ASN A 198 21.34 4.97 -14.60
N ALA A 199 21.03 6.15 -14.06
CA ALA A 199 20.78 6.34 -12.64
C ALA A 199 19.34 6.02 -12.21
N LEU A 200 18.34 6.35 -13.04
CA LEU A 200 16.92 6.28 -12.68
C LEU A 200 16.47 4.87 -12.27
N ARG A 201 15.80 4.82 -11.12
CA ARG A 201 15.12 3.64 -10.59
C ARG A 201 13.64 3.69 -11.01
N LEU A 202 13.06 2.52 -11.25
CA LEU A 202 11.66 2.41 -11.68
C LEU A 202 10.70 2.85 -10.57
N SER A 203 10.84 2.27 -9.38
CA SER A 203 9.96 2.57 -8.26
C SER A 203 10.13 4.03 -7.81
N SER A 204 9.05 4.79 -7.65
CA SER A 204 9.08 6.12 -7.03
C SER A 204 9.16 6.02 -5.50
N LYS A 205 8.49 5.03 -4.90
CA LYS A 205 8.69 4.66 -3.50
C LYS A 205 9.46 3.33 -3.42
N SER A 206 8.76 2.20 -3.53
CA SER A 206 9.32 0.85 -3.64
C SER A 206 8.21 -0.14 -4.04
N HIS A 207 8.60 -1.33 -4.50
CA HIS A 207 7.72 -2.51 -4.55
C HIS A 207 8.26 -3.54 -3.56
N TRP A 208 7.37 -4.23 -2.84
CA TRP A 208 7.73 -5.26 -1.88
C TRP A 208 6.96 -6.55 -2.15
N ASP A 209 7.63 -7.68 -1.95
CA ASP A 209 7.02 -8.98 -1.75
C ASP A 209 7.32 -9.42 -0.31
N VAL A 210 6.29 -9.44 0.53
CA VAL A 210 6.41 -9.74 1.96
C VAL A 210 5.61 -11.01 2.29
N PRO A 211 6.27 -12.17 2.46
CA PRO A 211 5.57 -13.39 2.83
C PRO A 211 5.11 -13.36 4.30
N ILE A 212 3.84 -13.72 4.53
CA ILE A 212 3.19 -13.74 5.83
C ILE A 212 2.68 -15.14 6.14
N GLU A 213 2.97 -15.64 7.33
CA GLU A 213 2.57 -16.98 7.78
C GLU A 213 1.18 -16.95 8.44
N VAL A 214 0.15 -17.27 7.66
CA VAL A 214 -1.26 -17.28 8.08
C VAL A 214 -1.73 -18.72 8.24
N ASN A 215 -1.92 -19.14 9.50
CA ASN A 215 -2.46 -20.47 9.83
C ASN A 215 -1.71 -21.65 9.17
N GLY A 216 -0.39 -21.54 9.02
CA GLY A 216 0.45 -22.56 8.39
C GLY A 216 0.52 -22.50 6.86
N HIS A 217 -0.02 -21.45 6.26
CA HIS A 217 0.14 -21.14 4.84
C HIS A 217 0.83 -19.80 4.66
N THR A 218 1.75 -19.75 3.69
CA THR A 218 2.35 -18.49 3.25
C THR A 218 1.38 -17.72 2.37
N VAL A 219 1.17 -16.44 2.70
CA VAL A 219 0.44 -15.46 1.90
C VAL A 219 1.40 -14.31 1.58
N HIS A 220 1.64 -14.07 0.30
CA HIS A 220 2.50 -12.97 -0.16
C HIS A 220 1.71 -11.66 -0.17
N ILE A 221 2.22 -10.65 0.54
CA ILE A 221 1.70 -9.29 0.45
C ILE A 221 2.56 -8.52 -0.53
N LEU A 222 1.98 -8.25 -1.70
CA LEU A 222 2.64 -7.54 -2.79
C LEU A 222 2.29 -6.06 -2.68
N ALA A 223 3.15 -5.31 -2.02
CA ALA A 223 2.90 -3.91 -1.66
C ALA A 223 3.58 -2.94 -2.63
N MET A 224 2.87 -1.88 -3.02
CA MET A 224 3.44 -0.80 -3.81
C MET A 224 2.75 0.53 -3.57
N HIS A 225 3.48 1.61 -3.88
CA HIS A 225 2.94 2.97 -3.93
C HIS A 225 3.55 3.66 -5.16
N PRO A 226 3.01 3.42 -6.36
CA PRO A 226 3.47 4.06 -7.58
C PRO A 226 3.34 5.58 -7.54
N THR A 227 3.97 6.25 -8.49
CA THR A 227 3.88 7.71 -8.63
C THR A 227 2.46 8.15 -9.01
N PRO A 228 1.93 9.26 -8.47
CA PRO A 228 0.73 9.89 -9.01
C PRO A 228 0.95 10.31 -10.47
N PRO A 229 0.10 9.92 -11.45
CA PRO A 229 0.29 10.18 -12.88
C PRO A 229 -0.12 11.60 -13.29
N SER A 230 0.36 12.59 -12.54
CA SER A 230 0.07 14.02 -12.70
C SER A 230 1.23 14.88 -12.19
N PHE A 231 1.09 16.21 -12.22
CA PHE A 231 2.08 17.19 -11.70
C PHE A 231 3.33 17.37 -12.59
N ASP A 232 3.21 17.07 -13.88
CA ASP A 232 4.23 17.23 -14.91
C ASP A 232 3.64 17.77 -16.23
N GLY A 233 4.48 17.98 -17.23
CA GLY A 233 4.12 18.59 -18.51
C GLY A 233 3.74 17.59 -19.60
N GLU A 234 3.77 18.04 -20.85
CA GLU A 234 3.45 17.22 -22.04
C GLU A 234 4.35 15.98 -22.19
N GLU A 235 5.49 15.96 -21.51
CA GLU A 235 6.40 14.82 -21.50
C GLU A 235 5.84 13.57 -20.79
N ASP A 236 4.86 13.78 -19.88
CA ASP A 236 4.10 12.74 -19.14
C ASP A 236 5.00 11.72 -18.42
N ARG A 237 6.02 12.21 -17.71
CA ARG A 237 6.99 11.40 -16.92
C ARG A 237 6.27 10.51 -15.92
N ASN A 238 5.40 11.10 -15.14
CA ASN A 238 4.69 10.47 -14.05
C ASN A 238 3.64 9.49 -14.56
N GLY A 239 2.92 9.82 -15.64
CA GLY A 239 2.00 8.88 -16.27
C GLY A 239 2.70 7.64 -16.84
N LYS A 240 3.83 7.83 -17.52
CA LYS A 240 4.65 6.73 -18.04
C LYS A 240 5.29 5.89 -16.93
N LYS A 241 5.83 6.54 -15.90
CA LYS A 241 6.43 5.86 -14.76
C LYS A 241 5.39 5.05 -13.98
N ASN A 242 4.21 5.63 -13.70
CA ASN A 242 3.10 4.91 -13.06
C ASN A 242 2.71 3.66 -13.88
N ALA A 243 2.58 3.79 -15.20
CA ALA A 243 2.25 2.66 -16.07
C ALA A 243 3.29 1.52 -16.00
N ASP A 244 4.57 1.86 -16.00
CA ASP A 244 5.65 0.86 -15.89
C ASP A 244 5.81 0.31 -14.45
N GLU A 245 5.54 1.09 -13.41
CA GLU A 245 5.48 0.60 -12.02
C GLU A 245 4.37 -0.44 -11.85
N ILE A 246 3.17 -0.17 -12.38
CA ILE A 246 2.06 -1.14 -12.38
C ILE A 246 2.42 -2.37 -13.22
N ARG A 247 3.01 -2.17 -14.39
CA ARG A 247 3.46 -3.26 -15.26
C ARG A 247 4.49 -4.14 -14.58
N PHE A 248 5.44 -3.57 -13.83
CA PHE A 248 6.46 -4.32 -13.13
C PHE A 248 5.85 -5.38 -12.21
N MET A 249 4.82 -5.01 -11.45
CA MET A 249 4.13 -5.98 -10.60
C MET A 249 3.33 -6.99 -11.43
N ALA A 250 2.68 -6.59 -12.52
CA ALA A 250 1.99 -7.51 -13.42
C ALA A 250 2.93 -8.56 -14.04
N ASP A 251 4.14 -8.14 -14.44
CA ASP A 251 5.20 -9.01 -14.96
C ASP A 251 5.77 -9.90 -13.83
N TYR A 252 5.89 -9.40 -12.59
CA TYR A 252 6.32 -10.18 -11.41
C TYR A 252 5.40 -11.37 -11.10
N LEU A 253 4.08 -11.20 -11.31
CA LEU A 253 3.09 -12.28 -11.16
C LEU A 253 3.24 -13.39 -12.22
N THR A 254 3.93 -13.13 -13.32
CA THR A 254 4.01 -14.02 -14.48
C THR A 254 5.48 -14.36 -14.78
N PRO A 255 6.02 -15.49 -14.29
CA PRO A 255 7.46 -15.81 -14.38
C PRO A 255 8.10 -15.60 -15.75
N GLU A 256 7.42 -15.97 -16.84
CA GLU A 256 7.94 -15.80 -18.21
C GLU A 256 8.12 -14.34 -18.61
N LYS A 257 7.24 -13.43 -18.15
CA LYS A 257 7.32 -11.99 -18.41
C LYS A 257 8.27 -11.29 -17.44
N GLY A 258 8.27 -11.72 -16.19
CA GLY A 258 9.10 -11.18 -15.11
C GLY A 258 10.56 -11.63 -15.12
N ALA A 259 11.02 -12.38 -16.13
CA ALA A 259 12.39 -12.92 -16.18
C ALA A 259 13.52 -11.89 -16.15
N TYR A 260 13.21 -10.59 -16.34
CA TYR A 260 14.15 -9.48 -16.25
C TYR A 260 14.23 -8.86 -14.84
N ILE A 261 13.31 -9.23 -13.94
CA ILE A 261 13.18 -8.63 -12.62
C ILE A 261 14.24 -9.21 -11.69
N TYR A 262 14.96 -8.32 -11.01
CA TYR A 262 15.87 -8.65 -9.93
C TYR A 262 15.52 -7.81 -8.70
N ASP A 263 15.71 -8.39 -7.51
CA ASP A 263 15.47 -7.71 -6.24
C ASP A 263 16.66 -6.82 -5.82
N ASP A 264 16.56 -6.17 -4.67
CA ASP A 264 17.61 -5.28 -4.14
C ASP A 264 18.89 -6.02 -3.72
N ASN A 265 18.89 -7.37 -3.69
CA ASN A 265 20.07 -8.21 -3.55
C ASN A 265 20.66 -8.65 -4.91
N GLU A 266 20.12 -8.11 -6.02
CA GLU A 266 20.47 -8.44 -7.40
C GLU A 266 20.15 -9.90 -7.79
N GLU A 267 19.25 -10.57 -7.06
CA GLU A 267 18.78 -11.91 -7.39
C GLU A 267 17.57 -11.84 -8.32
N LEU A 268 17.59 -12.63 -9.41
CA LEU A 268 16.43 -12.76 -10.28
C LEU A 268 15.22 -13.27 -9.49
N ALA A 269 14.10 -12.57 -9.62
CA ALA A 269 12.93 -12.81 -8.80
C ALA A 269 11.67 -12.89 -9.65
N SER A 270 10.83 -13.86 -9.34
CA SER A 270 9.46 -13.97 -9.83
C SER A 270 8.59 -14.65 -8.79
N LEU A 271 7.28 -14.48 -8.91
CA LEU A 271 6.32 -15.19 -8.08
C LEU A 271 6.06 -16.58 -8.65
N GLU A 272 6.20 -17.62 -7.82
CA GLU A 272 5.93 -18.98 -8.25
C GLU A 272 4.46 -19.16 -8.69
N PRO A 273 4.17 -20.03 -9.68
CA PRO A 273 2.80 -20.35 -10.05
C PRO A 273 2.00 -20.88 -8.85
N GLN A 274 0.69 -20.64 -8.84
CA GLN A 274 -0.20 -21.12 -7.76
C GLN A 274 0.22 -20.61 -6.36
N THR A 275 0.67 -19.36 -6.30
CA THR A 275 0.96 -18.67 -5.04
C THR A 275 -0.25 -17.90 -4.55
N ARG A 276 -0.49 -17.92 -3.23
CA ARG A 276 -1.47 -17.03 -2.59
C ARG A 276 -0.83 -15.66 -2.43
N PHE A 277 -1.38 -14.65 -3.08
CA PHE A 277 -0.91 -13.28 -2.92
C PHE A 277 -2.07 -12.30 -2.76
N VAL A 278 -1.78 -11.12 -2.19
CA VAL A 278 -2.68 -9.97 -2.21
C VAL A 278 -1.87 -8.75 -2.60
N LEU A 279 -2.22 -8.14 -3.73
CA LEU A 279 -1.69 -6.84 -4.14
C LEU A 279 -2.36 -5.75 -3.29
N VAL A 280 -1.56 -4.88 -2.67
CA VAL A 280 -2.06 -3.84 -1.76
C VAL A 280 -1.34 -2.51 -1.97
N GLY A 281 -2.11 -1.42 -1.95
CA GLY A 281 -1.55 -0.07 -1.96
C GLY A 281 -2.43 0.99 -2.60
N ASP A 282 -1.97 2.23 -2.51
CA ASP A 282 -2.35 3.32 -3.40
C ASP A 282 -1.61 3.16 -4.72
N PHE A 283 -2.31 2.69 -5.75
CA PHE A 283 -1.77 2.45 -7.09
C PHE A 283 -1.78 3.69 -7.97
N ASN A 284 -2.44 4.76 -7.52
CA ASN A 284 -2.56 6.00 -8.28
C ASN A 284 -3.12 5.82 -9.70
N ALA A 285 -3.93 4.76 -9.92
CA ALA A 285 -4.48 4.44 -11.23
C ALA A 285 -5.98 4.14 -11.10
N ALA A 286 -6.82 4.98 -11.74
CA ALA A 286 -8.26 4.78 -11.77
C ALA A 286 -8.62 3.69 -12.79
N ASP A 287 -9.69 2.93 -12.53
CA ASP A 287 -10.24 1.91 -13.43
C ASP A 287 -11.33 2.45 -14.37
N ILE A 288 -11.80 3.68 -14.15
CA ILE A 288 -12.85 4.32 -14.94
C ILE A 288 -12.87 5.84 -14.70
N GLY A 289 -13.56 6.57 -15.58
CA GLY A 289 -13.81 8.01 -15.44
C GLY A 289 -12.68 8.88 -15.97
N ASP A 290 -12.71 10.17 -15.68
CA ASP A 290 -11.81 11.15 -16.31
C ASP A 290 -10.33 10.99 -15.90
N LYS A 291 -10.06 10.23 -14.84
CA LYS A 291 -8.71 9.90 -14.35
C LYS A 291 -8.20 8.55 -14.85
N TYR A 292 -9.02 7.84 -15.59
CA TYR A 292 -8.65 6.58 -16.21
C TYR A 292 -7.56 6.79 -17.24
N ARG A 293 -6.57 5.88 -17.26
CA ARG A 293 -5.51 5.83 -18.26
C ARG A 293 -5.49 4.44 -18.86
N GLU A 294 -5.75 4.35 -20.16
CA GLU A 294 -5.85 3.09 -20.89
C GLU A 294 -4.57 2.26 -20.76
N GLY A 295 -4.75 0.96 -20.46
CA GLY A 295 -3.65 -0.01 -20.41
C GLY A 295 -2.76 0.12 -19.18
N VAL A 296 -3.19 0.85 -18.15
CA VAL A 296 -2.43 1.01 -16.91
C VAL A 296 -2.88 -0.01 -15.87
N ILE A 297 -4.04 0.20 -15.24
CA ILE A 297 -4.49 -0.64 -14.12
C ILE A 297 -4.98 -2.02 -14.59
N GLU A 298 -5.46 -2.13 -15.83
CA GLU A 298 -5.90 -3.38 -16.47
C GLU A 298 -4.81 -4.44 -16.48
N GLN A 299 -3.54 -4.02 -16.51
CA GLN A 299 -2.39 -4.93 -16.41
C GLN A 299 -2.47 -5.82 -15.16
N LEU A 300 -3.08 -5.33 -14.08
CA LEU A 300 -3.36 -6.08 -12.87
C LEU A 300 -4.83 -6.53 -12.80
N THR A 301 -5.79 -5.63 -13.03
CA THR A 301 -7.22 -5.91 -12.76
C THR A 301 -7.86 -6.86 -13.76
N GLU A 302 -7.30 -7.00 -14.96
CA GLU A 302 -7.73 -7.96 -15.99
C GLU A 302 -6.81 -9.19 -16.08
N SER A 303 -5.77 -9.26 -15.23
CA SER A 303 -4.91 -10.45 -15.16
C SER A 303 -5.70 -11.67 -14.69
N PRO A 304 -5.57 -12.84 -15.34
CA PRO A 304 -6.25 -14.07 -14.92
C PRO A 304 -5.78 -14.60 -13.56
N LEU A 305 -4.65 -14.09 -13.06
CA LEU A 305 -4.09 -14.46 -11.75
C LEU A 305 -4.67 -13.60 -10.61
N VAL A 306 -5.33 -12.49 -10.94
CA VAL A 306 -5.82 -11.51 -9.97
C VAL A 306 -7.34 -11.56 -9.92
N ASN A 307 -7.89 -11.69 -8.72
CA ASN A 307 -9.33 -11.63 -8.50
C ASN A 307 -9.76 -10.19 -8.20
N ASN A 308 -10.31 -9.53 -9.22
CA ASN A 308 -10.95 -8.23 -9.12
C ASN A 308 -12.48 -8.32 -9.34
N SER A 309 -13.10 -9.50 -9.11
CA SER A 309 -14.53 -9.69 -9.39
C SER A 309 -15.44 -8.98 -8.39
N VAL A 310 -14.92 -8.63 -7.21
CA VAL A 310 -15.64 -7.89 -6.17
C VAL A 310 -14.92 -6.57 -5.95
N ILE A 311 -15.58 -5.48 -6.35
CA ILE A 311 -15.07 -4.12 -6.16
C ILE A 311 -15.49 -3.63 -4.77
N PRO A 312 -14.56 -3.21 -3.90
CA PRO A 312 -14.90 -2.55 -2.64
C PRO A 312 -15.70 -1.27 -2.89
N MET A 313 -16.79 -1.06 -2.14
CA MET A 313 -17.68 0.11 -2.29
C MET A 313 -18.00 0.75 -0.94
N SER A 314 -18.56 1.96 -0.98
CA SER A 314 -19.02 2.70 0.19
C SER A 314 -20.22 3.60 -0.10
N LYS A 315 -20.97 3.94 0.95
CA LYS A 315 -22.05 4.92 0.88
C LYS A 315 -21.52 6.35 0.75
N GLY A 316 -20.41 6.66 1.42
CA GLY A 316 -19.80 7.99 1.37
C GLY A 316 -19.25 8.33 -0.02
N GLY A 317 -18.61 7.37 -0.70
CA GLY A 317 -18.20 7.55 -2.10
C GLY A 317 -19.40 7.82 -3.02
N ALA A 318 -20.48 7.03 -2.85
CA ALA A 318 -21.70 7.13 -3.66
C ALA A 318 -22.41 8.49 -3.59
N GLU A 319 -22.34 9.18 -2.44
CA GLU A 319 -22.98 10.50 -2.27
C GLU A 319 -22.05 11.69 -2.51
N ALA A 320 -20.73 11.47 -2.44
CA ALA A 320 -19.75 12.55 -2.57
C ALA A 320 -19.65 13.06 -4.02
N PHE A 321 -20.12 12.26 -4.98
CA PHE A 321 -20.00 12.51 -6.41
C PHE A 321 -21.25 12.07 -7.16
N GLU A 322 -21.53 12.73 -8.29
CA GLU A 322 -22.74 12.48 -9.10
C GLU A 322 -22.60 11.26 -10.03
N GLU A 323 -21.37 10.82 -10.31
CA GLU A 323 -21.08 9.69 -11.17
C GLU A 323 -21.68 8.39 -10.61
N VAL A 324 -22.38 7.63 -11.46
CA VAL A 324 -23.08 6.40 -11.05
C VAL A 324 -22.18 5.30 -10.48
N TYR A 325 -20.88 5.40 -10.70
CA TYR A 325 -19.85 4.46 -10.24
C TYR A 325 -19.02 5.02 -9.08
N SER A 326 -19.38 6.16 -8.49
CA SER A 326 -18.63 6.81 -7.41
C SER A 326 -18.60 6.02 -6.10
N ASP A 327 -19.50 5.05 -5.94
CA ASP A 327 -19.52 4.15 -4.79
C ASP A 327 -18.21 3.36 -4.61
N ARG A 328 -17.45 3.14 -5.68
CA ARG A 328 -16.12 2.49 -5.65
C ARG A 328 -14.96 3.43 -5.35
N TYR A 329 -15.18 4.75 -5.30
CA TYR A 329 -14.09 5.70 -5.09
C TYR A 329 -13.45 5.51 -3.71
N THR A 330 -12.13 5.65 -3.69
CA THR A 330 -11.28 5.46 -2.51
C THR A 330 -10.55 6.73 -2.13
N ALA A 331 -10.59 7.76 -2.98
CA ALA A 331 -9.96 9.05 -2.72
C ALA A 331 -10.93 10.21 -2.88
N TYR A 332 -10.73 11.26 -2.06
CA TYR A 332 -11.57 12.45 -1.98
C TYR A 332 -11.62 13.26 -3.27
N TRP A 333 -10.71 13.04 -4.20
CA TRP A 333 -10.73 13.66 -5.51
C TRP A 333 -11.59 12.92 -6.55
N GLY A 334 -12.22 11.80 -6.19
CA GLY A 334 -13.11 11.08 -7.11
C GLY A 334 -12.36 10.13 -8.04
N ALA A 335 -11.70 9.13 -7.44
CA ALA A 335 -11.11 8.00 -8.15
C ALA A 335 -11.05 6.78 -7.23
N ARG A 336 -11.00 5.60 -7.83
CA ARG A 336 -10.49 4.38 -7.19
C ARG A 336 -8.98 4.35 -7.39
N ALA A 337 -8.23 4.81 -6.40
CA ALA A 337 -6.77 4.83 -6.43
C ALA A 337 -6.16 3.69 -5.58
N ASP A 338 -6.90 3.23 -4.57
CA ASP A 338 -6.45 2.27 -3.57
C ASP A 338 -7.01 0.88 -3.85
N TYR A 339 -6.15 -0.14 -3.79
CA TYR A 339 -6.48 -1.49 -4.21
C TYR A 339 -6.07 -2.52 -3.16
N VAL A 340 -6.93 -3.54 -3.01
CA VAL A 340 -6.65 -4.80 -2.33
C VAL A 340 -7.13 -5.90 -3.27
N LEU A 341 -6.20 -6.51 -4.01
CA LEU A 341 -6.51 -7.46 -5.08
C LEU A 341 -5.90 -8.83 -4.74
N PRO A 342 -6.70 -9.77 -4.22
CA PRO A 342 -6.22 -11.13 -3.94
C PRO A 342 -5.97 -11.91 -5.23
N SER A 343 -5.13 -12.94 -5.14
CA SER A 343 -4.96 -13.93 -6.21
C SER A 343 -6.25 -14.71 -6.46
N THR A 344 -6.45 -15.19 -7.69
CA THR A 344 -7.51 -16.16 -8.00
C THR A 344 -7.25 -17.52 -7.34
N TYR A 345 -5.98 -17.86 -7.09
CA TYR A 345 -5.58 -19.08 -6.43
C TYR A 345 -5.70 -18.97 -4.89
N GLY A 346 -6.36 -19.96 -4.28
CA GLY A 346 -6.28 -20.23 -2.85
C GLY A 346 -7.06 -19.27 -1.94
N PHE A 347 -7.91 -18.42 -2.52
CA PHE A 347 -8.78 -17.50 -1.81
C PHE A 347 -10.22 -17.51 -2.32
N GLU A 348 -11.16 -17.35 -1.39
CA GLU A 348 -12.53 -16.94 -1.69
C GLU A 348 -12.82 -15.58 -1.04
N VAL A 349 -13.28 -14.61 -1.83
CA VAL A 349 -13.68 -13.29 -1.31
C VAL A 349 -15.01 -13.41 -0.58
N LYS A 350 -15.03 -13.08 0.71
CA LYS A 350 -16.22 -13.15 1.57
C LYS A 350 -16.91 -11.81 1.75
N ALA A 351 -16.14 -10.75 1.81
CA ALA A 351 -16.65 -9.38 1.94
C ALA A 351 -15.58 -8.38 1.51
N SER A 352 -15.98 -7.17 1.18
CA SER A 352 -15.08 -6.05 0.92
C SER A 352 -15.76 -4.74 1.30
N GLY A 353 -14.98 -3.66 1.36
CA GLY A 353 -15.53 -2.33 1.53
C GLY A 353 -14.49 -1.23 1.54
N VAL A 354 -14.99 -0.01 1.45
CA VAL A 354 -14.22 1.21 1.69
C VAL A 354 -14.77 1.86 2.96
N PHE A 355 -13.90 2.23 3.90
CA PHE A 355 -14.31 2.99 5.08
C PHE A 355 -14.54 4.45 4.66
N TRP A 356 -15.73 4.70 4.11
CA TRP A 356 -16.23 6.03 3.81
C TRP A 356 -17.70 6.09 4.25
N PRO A 357 -17.95 6.46 5.52
CA PRO A 357 -19.30 6.60 6.02
C PRO A 357 -20.05 7.72 5.28
N HIS A 358 -21.38 7.62 5.29
CA HIS A 358 -22.26 8.69 4.81
C HIS A 358 -22.12 9.93 5.73
N LYS A 359 -22.32 11.14 5.21
CA LYS A 359 -22.16 12.42 5.92
C LYS A 359 -23.06 12.58 7.15
N ASP A 360 -24.22 11.94 7.11
CA ASP A 360 -25.16 11.91 8.24
C ASP A 360 -24.73 10.92 9.36
N SER A 361 -23.65 10.16 9.16
CA SER A 361 -23.10 9.28 10.17
C SER A 361 -22.23 10.08 11.16
N ASP A 362 -22.34 9.77 12.44
CA ASP A 362 -21.40 10.27 13.47
C ASP A 362 -19.93 9.90 13.19
N LEU A 363 -19.67 8.96 12.27
CA LEU A 363 -18.33 8.58 11.83
C LEU A 363 -17.78 9.47 10.72
N TYR A 364 -18.60 10.32 10.09
CA TYR A 364 -18.15 11.20 9.01
C TYR A 364 -17.01 12.13 9.44
N ARG A 365 -17.00 12.57 10.71
CA ARG A 365 -15.91 13.34 11.32
C ARG A 365 -14.52 12.69 11.15
N LEU A 366 -14.46 11.38 10.92
CA LEU A 366 -13.20 10.66 10.72
C LEU A 366 -12.64 10.86 9.31
N VAL A 367 -13.48 11.24 8.34
CA VAL A 367 -13.15 11.31 6.90
C VAL A 367 -13.55 12.65 6.28
N GLU A 368 -13.81 13.66 7.11
CA GLU A 368 -14.34 14.97 6.69
C GLU A 368 -13.36 15.68 5.73
N ASP A 369 -12.07 15.63 6.04
CA ASP A 369 -10.99 16.17 5.21
C ASP A 369 -9.65 15.46 5.48
N ARG A 370 -8.59 15.91 4.79
CA ARG A 370 -7.22 15.38 4.94
C ARG A 370 -6.65 15.54 6.36
N ASN A 371 -7.01 16.61 7.06
CA ASN A 371 -6.56 16.86 8.43
C ASN A 371 -7.33 15.99 9.45
N ALA A 372 -8.55 15.56 9.12
CA ALA A 372 -9.33 14.66 9.95
C ALA A 372 -8.72 13.26 10.00
N SER A 373 -8.32 12.71 8.84
CA SER A 373 -7.51 11.48 8.77
C SER A 373 -6.65 11.46 7.52
N SER A 374 -7.26 11.48 6.34
CA SER A 374 -6.59 11.37 5.05
C SER A 374 -7.53 11.83 3.93
N ASP A 375 -6.95 12.25 2.81
CA ASP A 375 -7.65 12.46 1.55
C ASP A 375 -7.96 11.13 0.83
N HIS A 376 -7.36 10.02 1.26
CA HIS A 376 -7.74 8.66 0.88
C HIS A 376 -8.65 7.99 1.92
N ARG A 377 -9.14 6.78 1.60
CA ARG A 377 -10.01 5.96 2.45
C ARG A 377 -9.44 4.56 2.59
N LEU A 378 -9.58 3.97 3.77
CA LEU A 378 -9.17 2.59 4.01
C LEU A 378 -10.00 1.63 3.16
N VAL A 379 -9.34 0.83 2.33
CA VAL A 379 -9.94 -0.23 1.51
C VAL A 379 -9.60 -1.59 2.09
N TRP A 380 -10.55 -2.50 2.15
CA TRP A 380 -10.33 -3.84 2.72
C TRP A 380 -11.08 -4.94 1.97
N VAL A 381 -10.52 -6.15 2.03
CA VAL A 381 -11.13 -7.38 1.57
C VAL A 381 -10.96 -8.46 2.64
N SER A 382 -12.05 -9.18 2.91
CA SER A 382 -12.06 -10.36 3.78
C SER A 382 -12.02 -11.62 2.92
N LEU A 383 -11.03 -12.45 3.17
CA LEU A 383 -10.69 -13.63 2.39
C LEU A 383 -10.88 -14.87 3.25
N MET A 384 -11.41 -15.94 2.69
CA MET A 384 -11.27 -17.27 3.26
C MET A 384 -10.15 -17.98 2.53
N LEU A 385 -9.18 -18.54 3.27
CA LEU A 385 -8.17 -19.40 2.67
C LEU A 385 -8.88 -20.68 2.22
N ALA A 386 -8.73 -21.01 0.94
CA ALA A 386 -9.20 -22.26 0.38
C ALA A 386 -8.04 -23.26 0.33
N ASP A 387 -8.28 -24.44 0.88
CA ASP A 387 -7.51 -25.63 0.53
C ASP A 387 -8.03 -26.08 -0.83
N ASN A 388 -7.22 -25.92 -1.88
CA ASN A 388 -7.58 -26.36 -3.22
C ASN A 388 -7.49 -27.89 -3.35
#